data_AF-A0A382RBD2-F1
#
_entry.id   AF-A0A382RBD2-F1
#
_cell.length_a   1.000
_cell.length_b   1.000
_cell.length_c   1.000
_cell.angle_alpha   90.00
_cell.angle_beta   90.00
_cell.angle_gamma   90.00
#
_symmetry.space_group_name_H-M   'P 1'
#
loop_
_entity.id
_entity.type
_entity.pdbx_description
1 polymer ?
#
loop_
_entity_poly.entity_id
_entity_poly.type
_entity_poly.pdbx_seq_one_letter_code
_entity_poly.pdbx_strand_id
1 'polypeptide(L)'
;TREVCNRYEVLYISDEVVTGFGRLGQFFASEAVFDFVPDIITCAKGISSGYVPLSATILSKEIYDVISVPQADGALFTHGFTYSGHPVSCAAGLKNIEIMERDDICGYVREVGPYFEEQLNTLREYPIVGDVRGSHFMMCIENVANPETKELLPEQANIGKRIADHCQERGVIVRPIAHLNVMSPPLVLTKRQIDTMVEVLHESIRATMDDLNREGLWSG
;
A
#
# COMPACT_ATOMS: atom_id res chain seq x y z
N THR A 1 -0.85 -2.66 20.83
CA THR A 1 -0.08 -3.88 20.54
C THR A 1 1.35 -3.83 21.06
N ARG A 2 2.16 -2.81 20.72
CA ARG A 2 3.57 -2.72 21.18
C ARG A 2 3.73 -2.82 22.70
N GLU A 3 2.89 -2.15 23.48
CA GLU A 3 2.92 -2.26 24.96
C GLU A 3 2.77 -3.70 25.47
N VAL A 4 1.93 -4.50 24.81
CA VAL A 4 1.73 -5.92 25.16
C VAL A 4 2.98 -6.72 24.79
N CYS A 5 3.53 -6.51 23.59
CA CYS A 5 4.77 -7.14 23.16
C CYS A 5 5.92 -6.86 24.15
N ASN A 6 6.08 -5.60 24.58
CA ASN A 6 7.09 -5.22 25.56
C ASN A 6 6.86 -5.89 26.92
N ARG A 7 5.61 -5.97 27.39
CA ARG A 7 5.26 -6.61 28.68
C ARG A 7 5.61 -8.08 28.72
N TYR A 8 5.48 -8.78 27.59
CA TYR A 8 5.68 -10.22 27.49
C TYR A 8 6.97 -10.61 26.77
N GLU A 9 7.88 -9.66 26.56
CA GLU A 9 9.18 -9.88 25.89
C GLU A 9 9.04 -10.54 24.51
N VAL A 10 7.99 -10.15 23.77
CA VAL A 10 7.71 -10.61 22.41
C VAL A 10 8.30 -9.62 21.41
N LEU A 11 9.16 -10.11 20.51
CA LEU A 11 9.70 -9.31 19.42
C LEU A 11 8.59 -8.83 18.47
N TYR A 12 8.72 -7.61 17.98
CA TYR A 12 7.80 -6.97 17.05
C TYR A 12 8.45 -6.85 15.67
N ILE A 13 7.78 -7.43 14.66
CA ILE A 13 8.18 -7.32 13.26
C ILE A 13 7.22 -6.37 12.56
N SER A 14 7.77 -5.32 11.94
CA SER A 14 7.01 -4.46 11.04
C SER A 14 7.20 -4.91 9.59
N ASP A 15 6.11 -5.32 8.94
CA ASP A 15 6.12 -5.59 7.50
C ASP A 15 5.92 -4.30 6.72
N GLU A 16 7.05 -3.73 6.29
CA GLU A 16 7.11 -2.48 5.54
C GLU A 16 7.38 -2.73 4.06
N VAL A 17 7.02 -3.91 3.55
CA VAL A 17 7.17 -4.24 2.13
C VAL A 17 6.36 -3.27 1.26
N VAL A 18 5.23 -2.74 1.75
CA VAL A 18 4.41 -1.76 1.01
C VAL A 18 4.59 -0.34 1.52
N THR A 19 4.62 -0.15 2.84
CA THR A 19 4.65 1.19 3.47
C THR A 19 6.03 1.85 3.39
N GLY A 20 7.09 1.04 3.31
CA GLY A 20 8.44 1.52 3.16
C GLY A 20 8.68 2.22 1.83
N PHE A 21 9.74 3.02 1.78
CA PHE A 21 10.19 3.77 0.61
C PHE A 21 9.14 4.74 0.04
N GLY A 22 8.53 5.54 0.92
CA GLY A 22 7.83 6.77 0.54
C GLY A 22 6.33 6.64 0.30
N ARG A 23 5.75 5.43 0.39
CA ARG A 23 4.31 5.20 0.15
C ARG A 23 3.40 6.07 1.00
N LEU A 24 3.77 6.26 2.26
CA LEU A 24 3.07 7.13 3.24
C LEU A 24 3.82 8.45 3.47
N GLY A 25 4.68 8.85 2.53
CA GLY A 25 5.51 10.05 2.66
C GLY A 25 6.69 9.88 3.62
N GLN A 26 7.07 8.65 3.97
CA GLN A 26 8.20 8.32 4.84
C GLN A 26 8.98 7.14 4.29
N PHE A 27 10.29 7.06 4.57
CA PHE A 27 11.08 5.87 4.22
C PHE A 27 10.61 4.62 4.95
N PHE A 28 10.19 4.75 6.20
CA PHE A 28 9.53 3.72 6.99
C PHE A 28 8.41 4.37 7.80
N ALA A 29 7.29 3.68 7.93
CA ALA A 29 6.09 4.20 8.58
C ALA A 29 6.08 3.94 10.09
N SER A 30 6.72 2.88 10.58
CA SER A 30 6.61 2.42 11.98
C SER A 30 6.85 3.55 12.99
N GLU A 31 7.96 4.27 12.87
CA GLU A 31 8.26 5.38 13.78
C GLU A 31 7.51 6.65 13.39
N ALA A 32 7.65 7.09 12.14
CA ALA A 32 7.18 8.40 11.70
C ALA A 32 5.64 8.53 11.60
N VAL A 33 4.92 7.42 11.47
CA VAL A 33 3.45 7.39 11.31
C VAL A 33 2.76 6.73 12.52
N PHE A 34 3.39 5.71 13.11
CA PHE A 34 2.78 4.92 14.19
C PHE A 34 3.48 5.04 15.55
N ASP A 35 4.50 5.90 15.66
CA ASP A 35 5.20 6.24 16.91
C ASP A 35 5.81 5.01 17.64
N PHE A 36 6.41 4.08 16.88
CA PHE A 36 7.17 2.98 17.47
C PHE A 36 8.33 2.49 16.59
N VAL A 37 9.38 1.98 17.22
CA VAL A 37 10.50 1.32 16.55
C VAL A 37 10.35 -0.21 16.70
N PRO A 38 10.24 -0.97 15.59
CA PRO A 38 10.18 -2.43 15.62
C PRO A 38 11.55 -3.06 15.85
N ASP A 39 11.55 -4.33 16.26
CA ASP A 39 12.78 -5.10 16.45
C ASP A 39 13.29 -5.65 15.10
N ILE A 40 12.39 -5.87 14.14
CA ILE A 40 12.71 -6.26 12.76
C ILE A 40 11.83 -5.47 11.79
N ILE A 41 12.41 -5.00 10.68
CA ILE A 41 11.67 -4.50 9.51
C ILE A 41 11.88 -5.45 8.34
N THR A 42 10.81 -5.90 7.71
CA THR A 42 10.88 -6.54 6.38
C THR A 42 10.55 -5.52 5.31
N CYS A 43 11.35 -5.46 4.24
CA CYS A 43 11.09 -4.54 3.14
C CYS A 43 11.48 -5.12 1.78
N ALA A 44 10.80 -4.68 0.72
CA ALA A 44 11.04 -5.03 -0.68
C ALA A 44 10.39 -3.96 -1.57
N LYS A 45 9.78 -4.34 -2.71
CA LYS A 45 8.99 -3.48 -3.61
C LYS A 45 9.63 -2.10 -3.87
N GLY A 46 9.28 -1.10 -3.07
CA GLY A 46 9.77 0.27 -3.17
C GLY A 46 11.28 0.41 -2.98
N ILE A 47 11.97 -0.56 -2.37
CA ILE A 47 13.44 -0.54 -2.21
C ILE A 47 14.19 -0.40 -3.54
N SER A 48 13.62 -0.94 -4.62
CA SER A 48 14.14 -0.86 -5.98
C SER A 48 13.12 -0.26 -6.95
N SER A 49 12.04 0.35 -6.45
CA SER A 49 10.88 0.82 -7.24
C SER A 49 10.37 -0.19 -8.28
N GLY A 50 10.51 -1.50 -8.00
CA GLY A 50 10.09 -2.57 -8.91
C GLY A 50 10.98 -2.77 -10.15
N TYR A 51 12.11 -2.07 -10.28
CA TYR A 51 13.01 -2.23 -11.44
C TYR A 51 13.66 -3.62 -11.50
N VAL A 52 14.08 -4.14 -10.34
CA VAL A 52 14.71 -5.46 -10.18
C VAL A 52 14.37 -6.04 -8.80
N PRO A 53 14.28 -7.38 -8.64
CA PRO A 53 14.01 -7.99 -7.35
C PRO A 53 15.08 -7.66 -6.31
N LEU A 54 14.64 -7.09 -5.19
CA LEU A 54 15.45 -6.81 -4.02
C LEU A 54 14.55 -6.80 -2.78
N SER A 55 15.01 -7.39 -1.69
CA SER A 55 14.39 -7.33 -0.38
C SER A 55 15.46 -7.26 0.70
N ALA A 56 15.07 -6.84 1.90
CA ALA A 56 15.91 -6.85 3.09
C ALA A 56 15.10 -7.20 4.33
N THR A 57 15.77 -7.84 5.29
CA THR A 57 15.33 -7.98 6.68
C THR A 57 16.28 -7.16 7.52
N ILE A 58 15.81 -6.05 8.06
CA ILE A 58 16.58 -5.13 8.87
C ILE A 58 16.39 -5.53 10.33
N LEU A 59 17.47 -5.78 11.04
CA LEU A 59 17.47 -6.26 12.41
C LEU A 59 17.86 -5.13 13.36
N SER A 60 17.23 -5.07 14.53
CA SER A 60 17.71 -4.25 15.63
C SER A 60 19.11 -4.68 16.07
N LYS A 61 19.83 -3.76 16.69
CA LYS A 61 21.13 -4.05 17.29
C LYS A 61 21.06 -5.20 18.30
N GLU A 62 20.00 -5.23 19.13
CA GLU A 62 19.80 -6.26 20.16
C GLU A 62 19.71 -7.66 19.55
N ILE A 63 18.96 -7.82 18.45
CA ILE A 63 18.89 -9.10 17.73
C ILE A 63 20.24 -9.42 17.09
N TYR A 64 20.85 -8.44 16.42
CA TYR A 64 22.15 -8.61 15.76
C TYR A 64 23.22 -9.09 16.74
N ASP A 65 23.31 -8.49 17.93
CA ASP A 65 24.30 -8.82 18.95
C ASP A 65 24.15 -10.26 19.47
N VAL A 66 22.94 -10.82 19.43
CA VAL A 66 22.70 -12.24 19.77
C VAL A 66 23.09 -13.16 18.62
N ILE A 67 22.64 -12.87 17.39
CA ILE A 67 22.83 -13.78 16.25
C ILE A 67 24.23 -13.73 15.65
N SER A 68 24.96 -12.63 15.86
CA SER A 68 26.32 -12.44 15.34
C SER A 68 27.38 -13.18 16.16
N VAL A 69 27.00 -13.71 17.34
CA VAL A 69 27.87 -14.48 18.23
C VAL A 69 27.57 -15.98 18.08
N PRO A 70 28.57 -16.82 17.73
CA PRO A 70 28.41 -18.27 17.71
C PRO A 70 27.98 -18.80 19.08
N GLN A 71 26.87 -19.55 19.13
CA GLN A 71 26.33 -20.12 20.37
C GLN A 71 26.97 -21.48 20.73
N ALA A 72 27.82 -22.01 19.85
CA ALA A 72 28.61 -23.21 20.06
C ALA A 72 29.89 -23.11 19.21
N ASP A 73 30.90 -23.92 19.57
CA ASP A 73 32.13 -24.00 18.78
C ASP A 73 31.83 -24.45 17.34
N GLY A 74 32.37 -23.73 16.36
CA GLY A 74 32.09 -23.94 14.94
C GLY A 74 30.68 -23.58 14.46
N ALA A 75 29.81 -22.99 15.29
CA ALA A 75 28.47 -22.59 14.86
C ALA A 75 28.52 -21.47 13.81
N LEU A 76 27.69 -21.58 12.77
CA LEU A 76 27.55 -20.63 11.68
C LEU A 76 26.08 -20.22 11.52
N PHE A 77 25.85 -19.00 11.03
CA PHE A 77 24.52 -18.58 10.59
C PHE A 77 24.21 -19.20 9.23
N THR A 78 23.62 -20.40 9.23
CA THR A 78 23.35 -21.20 8.01
C THR A 78 22.06 -20.76 7.32
N HIS A 79 22.02 -19.51 6.88
CA HIS A 79 20.91 -18.95 6.11
C HIS A 79 21.43 -18.04 5.00
N GLY A 80 20.95 -18.27 3.78
CA GLY A 80 21.33 -17.47 2.62
C GLY A 80 20.66 -17.97 1.35
N PHE A 81 20.58 -17.10 0.35
CA PHE A 81 20.09 -17.40 -0.99
C PHE A 81 21.22 -17.22 -2.00
N THR A 82 21.18 -17.95 -3.12
CA THR A 82 22.19 -17.83 -4.21
C THR A 82 22.37 -16.38 -4.67
N TYR A 83 21.30 -15.58 -4.64
CA TYR A 83 21.29 -14.18 -5.06
C TYR A 83 21.23 -13.17 -3.91
N SER A 84 21.51 -13.59 -2.67
CA SER A 84 21.66 -12.66 -1.54
C SER A 84 22.72 -11.60 -1.86
N GLY A 85 22.35 -10.32 -1.77
CA GLY A 85 23.26 -9.21 -2.08
C GLY A 85 23.62 -9.08 -3.56
N HIS A 86 22.71 -9.48 -4.47
CA HIS A 86 22.97 -9.43 -5.92
C HIS A 86 23.41 -8.01 -6.37
N PRO A 87 24.62 -7.84 -6.96
CA PRO A 87 25.21 -6.51 -7.20
C PRO A 87 24.34 -5.58 -8.04
N VAL A 88 23.66 -6.09 -9.08
CA VAL A 88 22.77 -5.29 -9.92
C VAL A 88 21.54 -4.82 -9.15
N SER A 89 21.00 -5.68 -8.27
CA SER A 89 19.86 -5.33 -7.44
C SER A 89 20.23 -4.26 -6.43
N CYS A 90 21.39 -4.41 -5.77
CA CYS A 90 21.92 -3.40 -4.85
C CYS A 90 22.20 -2.07 -5.56
N ALA A 91 22.78 -2.07 -6.76
CA ALA A 91 23.02 -0.86 -7.54
C ALA A 91 21.72 -0.12 -7.90
N ALA A 92 20.69 -0.85 -8.34
CA ALA A 92 19.38 -0.28 -8.60
C ALA A 92 18.71 0.28 -7.32
N GLY A 93 18.84 -0.43 -6.20
CA GLY A 93 18.33 0.03 -4.90
C GLY A 93 19.01 1.30 -4.42
N LEU A 94 20.35 1.38 -4.51
CA LEU A 94 21.10 2.59 -4.19
C LEU A 94 20.70 3.76 -5.07
N LYS A 95 20.56 3.54 -6.39
CA LYS A 95 20.14 4.61 -7.30
C LYS A 95 18.71 5.06 -7.04
N ASN A 96 17.82 4.14 -6.69
CA ASN A 96 16.45 4.45 -6.29
C ASN A 96 16.42 5.35 -5.05
N ILE A 97 17.16 4.99 -3.99
CA ILE A 97 17.25 5.80 -2.76
C ILE A 97 17.84 7.19 -3.07
N GLU A 98 18.92 7.26 -3.86
CA GLU A 98 19.52 8.53 -4.28
C GLU A 98 18.52 9.44 -5.00
N ILE A 99 17.69 8.89 -5.91
CA ILE A 99 16.64 9.65 -6.60
C ILE A 99 15.57 10.12 -5.60
N MET A 100 15.14 9.25 -4.70
CA MET A 100 14.13 9.59 -3.70
C MET A 100 14.58 10.74 -2.79
N GLU A 101 15.84 10.75 -2.38
CA GLU A 101 16.44 11.81 -1.57
C GLU A 101 16.64 13.10 -2.39
N ARG A 102 17.22 12.99 -3.59
CA ARG A 102 17.49 14.15 -4.46
C ARG A 102 16.23 14.92 -4.83
N ASP A 103 15.15 14.20 -5.13
CA ASP A 103 13.90 14.78 -5.63
C ASP A 103 12.86 14.99 -4.50
N ASP A 104 13.23 14.76 -3.23
CA ASP A 104 12.37 14.77 -2.04
C ASP A 104 11.02 14.07 -2.27
N ILE A 105 11.07 12.83 -2.77
CA ILE A 105 9.86 12.07 -3.11
C ILE A 105 8.95 11.88 -1.89
N CYS A 106 9.54 11.68 -0.70
CA CYS A 106 8.76 11.58 0.53
C CYS A 106 8.05 12.90 0.87
N GLY A 107 8.72 14.05 0.72
CA GLY A 107 8.11 15.37 0.87
C GLY A 107 7.00 15.64 -0.14
N TYR A 108 7.23 15.29 -1.41
CA TYR A 108 6.21 15.38 -2.44
C TYR A 108 4.96 14.56 -2.09
N VAL A 109 5.13 13.32 -1.64
CA VAL A 109 4.00 12.49 -1.21
C VAL A 109 3.28 13.12 -0.03
N ARG A 110 3.97 13.69 0.97
CA ARG A 110 3.34 14.42 2.08
C ARG A 110 2.56 15.65 1.62
N GLU A 111 3.00 16.32 0.56
CA GLU A 111 2.32 17.50 -0.01
C GLU A 111 1.09 17.11 -0.84
N VAL A 112 1.21 16.10 -1.71
CA VAL A 112 0.19 15.74 -2.71
C VAL A 112 -0.76 14.65 -2.21
N GLY A 113 -0.33 13.82 -1.27
CA GLY A 113 -1.13 12.75 -0.66
C GLY A 113 -2.48 13.23 -0.10
N PRO A 114 -2.53 14.30 0.71
CA PRO A 114 -3.80 14.84 1.20
C PRO A 114 -4.77 15.26 0.09
N TYR A 115 -4.25 15.78 -1.04
CA TYR A 115 -5.10 16.10 -2.20
C TYR A 115 -5.66 14.83 -2.85
N PHE A 116 -4.89 13.76 -2.94
CA PHE A 116 -5.39 12.47 -3.43
C PHE A 116 -6.48 11.89 -2.51
N GLU A 117 -6.29 11.99 -1.19
CA GLU A 117 -7.30 11.60 -0.20
C GLU A 117 -8.59 12.42 -0.35
N GLU A 118 -8.48 13.74 -0.43
CA GLU A 118 -9.61 14.66 -0.61
C GLU A 118 -10.40 14.33 -1.89
N GLN A 119 -9.70 14.18 -3.02
CA GLN A 119 -10.34 13.88 -4.29
C GLN A 119 -10.99 12.50 -4.31
N LEU A 120 -10.42 11.47 -3.65
CA LEU A 120 -11.11 10.19 -3.55
C LEU A 120 -12.33 10.23 -2.63
N ASN A 121 -12.34 11.10 -1.61
CA ASN A 121 -13.47 11.22 -0.71
C ASN A 121 -14.72 11.78 -1.38
N THR A 122 -14.60 12.47 -2.53
CA THR A 122 -15.77 12.92 -3.31
C THR A 122 -16.64 11.74 -3.78
N LEU A 123 -16.05 10.55 -3.96
CA LEU A 123 -16.74 9.34 -4.39
C LEU A 123 -17.74 8.83 -3.34
N ARG A 124 -17.67 9.31 -2.09
CA ARG A 124 -18.68 9.02 -1.05
C ARG A 124 -20.07 9.59 -1.38
N GLU A 125 -20.20 10.42 -2.42
CA GLU A 125 -21.50 10.85 -2.92
C GLU A 125 -22.37 9.68 -3.42
N TYR A 126 -21.75 8.57 -3.83
CA TYR A 126 -22.45 7.43 -4.39
C TYR A 126 -22.96 6.48 -3.31
N PRO A 127 -24.22 6.01 -3.40
CA PRO A 127 -24.81 5.16 -2.38
C PRO A 127 -24.14 3.78 -2.27
N ILE A 128 -23.46 3.32 -3.32
CA ILE A 128 -22.69 2.08 -3.27
C ILE A 128 -21.32 2.23 -2.62
N VAL A 129 -20.85 3.44 -2.34
CA VAL A 129 -19.54 3.69 -1.73
C VAL A 129 -19.72 3.77 -0.21
N GLY A 130 -19.34 2.70 0.48
CA GLY A 130 -19.47 2.58 1.93
C GLY A 130 -18.38 3.32 2.68
N ASP A 131 -17.16 3.31 2.17
CA ASP A 131 -16.03 3.96 2.82
C ASP A 131 -14.91 4.29 1.82
N VAL A 132 -14.16 5.35 2.12
CA VAL A 132 -12.93 5.73 1.42
C VAL A 132 -11.88 5.99 2.49
N ARG A 133 -10.86 5.13 2.54
CA ARG A 133 -9.86 5.13 3.62
C ARG A 133 -8.46 4.87 3.10
N GLY A 134 -7.49 5.28 3.90
CA GLY A 134 -6.08 5.09 3.60
C GLY A 134 -5.26 6.25 4.11
N SER A 135 -4.05 6.38 3.57
CA SER A 135 -3.16 7.49 3.84
C SER A 135 -2.24 7.73 2.65
N HIS A 136 -2.12 9.00 2.28
CA HIS A 136 -1.37 9.52 1.16
C HIS A 136 -1.62 8.67 -0.10
N PHE A 137 -0.58 8.07 -0.68
CA PHE A 137 -0.71 7.28 -1.89
C PHE A 137 -1.01 5.80 -1.61
N MET A 138 -1.66 5.47 -0.50
CA MET A 138 -2.25 4.15 -0.25
C MET A 138 -3.71 4.33 0.12
N MET A 139 -4.61 4.13 -0.84
CA MET A 139 -6.04 4.38 -0.68
C MET A 139 -6.89 3.18 -1.08
N CYS A 140 -8.08 3.09 -0.50
CA CYS A 140 -9.04 2.04 -0.73
C CYS A 140 -10.45 2.64 -0.77
N ILE A 141 -11.22 2.24 -1.77
CA ILE A 141 -12.67 2.46 -1.83
C ILE A 141 -13.33 1.13 -1.48
N GLU A 142 -14.22 1.15 -0.49
CA GLU A 142 -15.05 0.01 -0.10
C GLU A 142 -16.46 0.19 -0.64
N ASN A 143 -16.93 -0.79 -1.42
CA ASN A 143 -18.24 -0.74 -2.04
C ASN A 143 -19.22 -1.70 -1.35
N VAL A 144 -20.41 -1.21 -1.01
CA VAL A 144 -21.41 -1.91 -0.20
C VAL A 144 -22.80 -1.66 -0.76
N ALA A 145 -23.77 -2.51 -0.44
CA ALA A 145 -25.17 -2.29 -0.80
C ALA A 145 -25.79 -1.14 0.01
N ASN A 146 -25.37 -0.98 1.27
CA ASN A 146 -25.84 0.08 2.16
C ASN A 146 -24.69 0.67 3.00
N PRO A 147 -24.43 2.00 2.91
CA PRO A 147 -23.29 2.64 3.57
C PRO A 147 -23.45 2.78 5.09
N GLU A 148 -24.68 2.76 5.61
CA GLU A 148 -24.97 2.83 7.05
C GLU A 148 -24.77 1.47 7.72
N THR A 149 -25.33 0.40 7.15
CA THR A 149 -25.26 -0.95 7.72
C THR A 149 -23.98 -1.70 7.35
N LYS A 150 -23.25 -1.21 6.34
CA LYS A 150 -22.12 -1.90 5.68
C LYS A 150 -22.51 -3.25 5.07
N GLU A 151 -23.79 -3.46 4.78
CA GLU A 151 -24.28 -4.66 4.10
C GLU A 151 -23.61 -4.77 2.73
N LEU A 152 -23.03 -5.95 2.42
CA LEU A 152 -22.33 -6.17 1.17
C LEU A 152 -23.31 -6.40 0.01
N LEU A 153 -22.91 -6.01 -1.20
CA LEU A 153 -23.56 -6.51 -2.41
C LEU A 153 -23.38 -8.03 -2.51
N PRO A 154 -24.33 -8.75 -3.15
CA PRO A 154 -24.19 -10.19 -3.32
C PRO A 154 -22.98 -10.52 -4.22
N GLU A 155 -22.36 -11.67 -4.02
CA GLU A 155 -21.09 -12.03 -4.68
C GLU A 155 -21.16 -11.94 -6.22
N GLN A 156 -22.30 -12.30 -6.83
CA GLN A 156 -22.52 -12.20 -8.27
C GLN A 156 -22.47 -10.76 -8.82
N ALA A 157 -22.63 -9.74 -7.96
CA ALA A 157 -22.43 -8.35 -8.33
C ALA A 157 -20.98 -8.08 -8.71
N ASN A 158 -20.02 -8.78 -8.10
CA ASN A 158 -18.58 -8.67 -8.38
C ASN A 158 -18.10 -7.21 -8.44
N ILE A 159 -18.61 -6.38 -7.51
CA ILE A 159 -18.60 -4.93 -7.60
C ILE A 159 -17.20 -4.34 -7.81
N GLY A 160 -16.21 -4.80 -7.04
CA GLY A 160 -14.85 -4.28 -7.15
C GLY A 160 -14.25 -4.54 -8.53
N LYS A 161 -14.45 -5.75 -9.08
CA LYS A 161 -14.00 -6.09 -10.44
C LYS A 161 -14.74 -5.28 -11.50
N ARG A 162 -16.06 -5.10 -11.39
CA ARG A 162 -16.82 -4.30 -12.37
C ARG A 162 -16.34 -2.85 -12.42
N ILE A 163 -16.15 -2.21 -11.27
CA ILE A 163 -15.59 -0.85 -11.22
C ILE A 163 -14.19 -0.83 -11.84
N ALA A 164 -13.35 -1.82 -11.54
CA ALA A 164 -12.01 -1.91 -12.11
C ALA A 164 -12.01 -2.11 -13.64
N ASP A 165 -12.92 -2.94 -14.16
CA ASP A 165 -13.07 -3.18 -15.60
C ASP A 165 -13.51 -1.89 -16.31
N HIS A 166 -14.52 -1.19 -15.76
CA HIS A 166 -14.96 0.12 -16.27
C HIS A 166 -13.85 1.18 -16.24
N CYS A 167 -13.03 1.20 -15.18
CA CYS A 167 -11.86 2.08 -15.11
C CYS A 167 -10.84 1.73 -16.19
N GLN A 168 -10.58 0.43 -16.39
CA GLN A 168 -9.58 -0.05 -17.34
C GLN A 168 -9.98 0.25 -18.78
N GLU A 169 -11.26 0.14 -19.14
CA GLU A 169 -11.80 0.58 -20.44
C GLU A 169 -11.57 2.07 -20.70
N ARG A 170 -11.50 2.87 -19.63
CA ARG A 170 -11.21 4.31 -19.64
C ARG A 170 -9.72 4.63 -19.44
N GLY A 171 -8.85 3.63 -19.44
CA GLY A 171 -7.40 3.80 -19.38
C GLY A 171 -6.80 3.94 -17.97
N VAL A 172 -7.56 3.64 -16.91
CA VAL A 172 -7.09 3.68 -15.51
C VAL A 172 -7.10 2.27 -14.92
N ILE A 173 -5.95 1.80 -14.43
CA ILE A 173 -5.84 0.50 -13.77
C ILE A 173 -6.07 0.69 -12.27
N VAL A 174 -7.14 0.08 -11.75
CA VAL A 174 -7.44 0.00 -10.32
C VAL A 174 -7.49 -1.47 -9.90
N ARG A 175 -6.92 -1.81 -8.74
CA ARG A 175 -6.87 -3.21 -8.28
C ARG A 175 -8.13 -3.56 -7.50
N PRO A 176 -8.95 -4.53 -7.96
CA PRO A 176 -10.04 -5.05 -7.17
C PRO A 176 -9.55 -6.07 -6.13
N ILE A 177 -10.13 -6.03 -4.93
CA ILE A 177 -10.01 -7.07 -3.89
C ILE A 177 -11.41 -7.29 -3.32
N ALA A 178 -12.11 -8.31 -3.80
CA ALA A 178 -13.53 -8.54 -3.49
C ALA A 178 -14.37 -7.27 -3.77
N HIS A 179 -15.00 -6.70 -2.74
CA HIS A 179 -15.80 -5.48 -2.82
C HIS A 179 -14.98 -4.18 -2.69
N LEU A 180 -13.65 -4.28 -2.66
CA LEU A 180 -12.72 -3.16 -2.51
C LEU A 180 -12.05 -2.80 -3.84
N ASN A 181 -11.76 -1.51 -4.03
CA ASN A 181 -10.89 -1.00 -5.08
C ASN A 181 -9.69 -0.29 -4.43
N VAL A 182 -8.52 -0.91 -4.50
CA VAL A 182 -7.28 -0.44 -3.86
C VAL A 182 -6.39 0.28 -4.87
N MET A 183 -5.84 1.42 -4.45
CA MET A 183 -4.99 2.29 -5.26
C MET A 183 -3.69 2.60 -4.53
N SER A 184 -2.57 2.34 -5.21
CA SER A 184 -1.23 2.67 -4.74
C SER A 184 -0.40 3.22 -5.91
N PRO A 185 -0.70 4.45 -6.38
CA PRO A 185 -0.11 4.99 -7.60
C PRO A 185 1.42 5.19 -7.49
N PRO A 186 2.13 5.43 -8.61
CA PRO A 186 3.54 5.85 -8.54
C PRO A 186 3.71 7.09 -7.66
N LEU A 187 4.85 7.22 -6.97
CA LEU A 187 5.10 8.31 -6.02
C LEU A 187 5.27 9.70 -6.67
N VAL A 188 5.27 9.73 -8.00
CA VAL A 188 5.37 10.95 -8.82
C VAL A 188 4.02 11.35 -9.43
N LEU A 189 2.91 10.77 -8.96
CA LEU A 189 1.57 11.06 -9.46
C LEU A 189 1.22 12.55 -9.22
N THR A 190 0.91 13.26 -10.31
CA THR A 190 0.58 14.69 -10.26
C THR A 190 -0.88 14.94 -9.90
N LYS A 191 -1.20 16.13 -9.35
CA LYS A 191 -2.59 16.57 -9.09
C LYS A 191 -3.50 16.44 -10.31
N ARG A 192 -3.02 16.84 -11.49
CA ARG A 192 -3.77 16.66 -12.75
C ARG A 192 -4.08 15.19 -13.06
N GLN A 193 -3.14 14.28 -12.82
CA GLN A 193 -3.38 12.85 -13.01
C GLN A 193 -4.29 12.27 -11.93
N ILE A 194 -4.26 12.80 -10.71
CA ILE A 194 -5.25 12.51 -9.66
C ILE A 194 -6.64 12.90 -10.16
N ASP A 195 -6.81 14.12 -10.68
CA ASP A 195 -8.10 14.60 -11.19
C ASP A 195 -8.63 13.68 -12.31
N THR A 196 -7.77 13.33 -13.27
CA THR A 196 -8.13 12.38 -14.33
C THR A 196 -8.52 11.00 -13.78
N MET A 197 -7.77 10.46 -12.81
CA MET A 197 -8.07 9.17 -12.19
C MET A 197 -9.43 9.18 -11.47
N VAL A 198 -9.68 10.25 -10.72
CA VAL A 198 -10.90 10.40 -9.91
C VAL A 198 -12.12 10.62 -10.81
N GLU A 199 -11.99 11.39 -11.89
CA GLU A 199 -13.06 11.54 -12.89
C GLU A 199 -13.42 10.20 -13.53
N VAL A 200 -12.43 9.39 -13.91
CA VAL A 200 -12.65 8.03 -14.41
C VAL A 200 -13.33 7.15 -13.36
N LEU A 201 -13.00 7.28 -12.07
CA LEU A 201 -13.66 6.56 -10.98
C LEU A 201 -15.13 6.97 -10.84
N HIS A 202 -15.45 8.27 -10.89
CA HIS A 202 -16.84 8.75 -10.88
C HIS A 202 -17.64 8.13 -12.04
N GLU A 203 -17.10 8.17 -13.27
CA GLU A 203 -17.77 7.56 -14.43
C GLU A 203 -17.94 6.05 -14.30
N SER A 204 -16.92 5.36 -13.79
CA SER A 204 -16.91 3.90 -13.65
C SER A 204 -17.87 3.43 -12.57
N ILE A 205 -17.99 4.16 -11.46
CA ILE A 205 -18.94 3.88 -10.39
C ILE A 205 -20.38 4.09 -10.89
N ARG A 206 -20.67 5.19 -11.61
CA ARG A 206 -22.00 5.42 -12.21
C ARG A 206 -22.38 4.31 -13.19
N ALA A 207 -21.48 3.96 -14.11
CA ALA A 207 -21.72 2.87 -15.05
C ALA A 207 -21.96 1.53 -14.34
N THR A 208 -21.22 1.26 -13.26
CA THR A 208 -21.43 0.06 -12.45
C THR A 208 -22.79 0.07 -11.76
N MET A 209 -23.23 1.19 -11.19
CA MET A 209 -24.57 1.32 -10.60
C MET A 209 -25.67 1.05 -11.64
N ASP A 210 -25.53 1.60 -12.85
CA ASP A 210 -26.49 1.38 -13.95
C ASP A 210 -26.56 -0.09 -14.35
N ASP A 211 -25.42 -0.77 -14.43
CA ASP A 211 -25.35 -2.20 -14.71
C ASP A 211 -26.03 -3.03 -13.62
N LEU A 212 -25.75 -2.74 -12.35
CA LEU A 212 -26.33 -3.46 -11.21
C LEU A 212 -27.85 -3.26 -11.11
N ASN A 213 -28.34 -2.04 -11.36
CA ASN A 213 -29.77 -1.73 -11.40
C ASN A 213 -30.45 -2.49 -12.55
N ARG A 214 -29.85 -2.50 -13.75
CA ARG A 214 -30.38 -3.22 -14.91
C ARG A 214 -30.42 -4.74 -14.70
N GLU A 215 -29.46 -5.27 -13.95
CA GLU A 215 -29.36 -6.70 -13.61
C GLU A 215 -30.19 -7.08 -12.36
N GLY A 216 -30.77 -6.11 -11.66
CA GLY A 216 -31.54 -6.34 -10.43
C GLY A 216 -30.68 -6.83 -9.25
N LEU A 217 -29.37 -6.56 -9.28
CA LEU A 217 -28.41 -6.96 -8.25
C LEU A 217 -28.25 -5.92 -7.15
N TRP A 218 -28.74 -4.71 -7.40
CA TRP A 218 -28.82 -3.62 -6.45
C TRP A 218 -30.01 -2.74 -6.85
N SER A 219 -30.63 -2.09 -5.87
CA SER A 219 -31.72 -1.16 -6.08
C SER A 219 -31.55 -0.04 -5.06
N GLY A 220 -31.03 1.10 -5.51
CA GLY A 220 -30.84 2.30 -4.71
C GLY A 220 -30.85 3.55 -5.56
#